data_AF-A0A7V9ZBP1-F1
#
_entry.id   AF-A0A7V9ZBP1-F1
#
_cell.length_a   1.000
_cell.length_b   1.000
_cell.length_c   1.000
_cell.angle_alpha   90.00
_cell.angle_beta   90.00
_cell.angle_gamma   90.00
#
_symmetry.space_group_name_H-M   'P 1'
#
loop_
_entity.id
_entity.type
_entity.pdbx_description
1 polymer ?
#
loop_
_entity_poly.entity_id
_entity_poly.type
_entity_poly.pdbx_seq_one_letter_code
_entity_poly.pdbx_strand_id
1 'polypeptide(L)' 'NENEPVVCSPAHAIDCFLKTKMDVLYLGNHAVRRNLDSSNVS' A
#
# COMPACT_ATOMS: atom_id res chain seq x y z
N ASN A 1 -16.67 17.24 -4.32
CA ASN A 1 -15.30 16.83 -3.91
C ASN A 1 -15.03 15.48 -4.56
N GLU A 2 -14.80 15.49 -5.87
CA GLU A 2 -14.82 14.31 -6.76
C GLU A 2 -13.42 13.90 -7.24
N ASN A 3 -12.37 14.33 -6.54
CA ASN A 3 -10.99 14.25 -7.04
C ASN A 3 -10.09 13.26 -6.29
N GLU A 4 -10.65 12.35 -5.50
CA GLU A 4 -9.87 11.25 -4.94
C GLU A 4 -10.13 9.98 -5.75
N PRO A 5 -9.08 9.35 -6.35
CA PRO A 5 -9.23 8.06 -6.96
C PRO A 5 -9.46 7.05 -5.84
N VAL A 6 -10.72 6.87 -5.45
CA VAL A 6 -11.12 5.73 -4.63
C VAL A 6 -10.79 4.52 -5.50
N VAL A 7 -9.70 3.82 -5.17
CA VAL A 7 -9.25 2.68 -5.96
C VAL A 7 -10.38 1.65 -5.93
N CYS A 8 -11.08 1.50 -7.06
CA CYS A 8 -12.33 0.75 -7.16
C CYS A 8 -12.19 -0.76 -6.91
N SER A 9 -11.01 -1.26 -6.54
CA SER A 9 -10.79 -2.67 -6.20
C SER A 9 -9.59 -2.85 -5.27
N PRO A 10 -9.72 -3.60 -4.16
CA PRO A 10 -8.61 -3.88 -3.25
C PRO A 10 -7.43 -4.57 -3.95
N ALA A 11 -7.70 -5.41 -4.96
CA ALA A 11 -6.66 -6.03 -5.78
C ALA A 11 -5.80 -5.02 -6.55
N HIS A 12 -6.44 -3.98 -7.13
CA HIS A 12 -5.73 -2.92 -7.84
C HIS A 12 -4.91 -2.05 -6.87
N ALA A 13 -5.44 -1.79 -5.68
CA ALA A 13 -4.73 -1.03 -4.64
C ALA A 13 -3.44 -1.74 -4.18
N ILE A 14 -3.52 -3.07 -4.04
CA ILE A 14 -2.36 -3.92 -3.72
C ILE A 14 -1.34 -3.92 -4.87
N ASP A 15 -1.79 -4.12 -6.11
CA ASP A 15 -0.90 -4.11 -7.28
C ASP A 15 -0.22 -2.74 -7.48
N CYS A 16 -0.95 -1.64 -7.31
CA CYS A 16 -0.39 -0.29 -7.27
C CYS A 16 0.62 -0.12 -6.13
N PHE A 17 0.29 -0.56 -4.91
CA PHE A 17 1.22 -0.48 -3.77
C PHE A 17 2.51 -1.27 -4.02
N LEU A 18 2.42 -2.45 -4.62
CA LEU A 18 3.59 -3.29 -4.96
C LEU A 18 4.44 -2.66 -6.07
N LYS A 19 3.82 -2.12 -7.13
CA LYS A 19 4.52 -1.49 -8.26
C LYS A 19 5.10 -0.13 -7.92
N THR A 20 4.49 0.59 -6.99
CA THR A 20 4.95 1.90 -6.54
C THR A 20 5.84 1.79 -5.30
N LYS A 21 6.66 2.83 -5.07
CA LYS A 21 7.43 2.98 -3.82
C LYS A 21 6.57 3.62 -2.72
N MET A 22 5.31 3.21 -2.59
CA MET A 22 4.45 3.68 -1.49
C MET A 22 4.89 3.07 -0.17
N ASP A 23 4.95 3.89 0.88
CA ASP A 23 5.36 3.44 2.22
C ASP A 23 4.22 2.72 2.95
N VAL A 24 2.97 3.19 2.79
CA VAL A 24 1.79 2.68 3.50
C VAL A 24 0.59 2.56 2.55
N LEU A 25 -0.15 1.45 2.68
CA LEU A 25 -1.44 1.20 2.03
C LEU A 25 -2.52 1.00 3.10
N TYR A 26 -3.62 1.75 3.01
CA TYR A 26 -4.79 1.58 3.89
C TYR A 26 -5.91 0.85 3.14
N LEU A 27 -6.39 -0.26 3.70
CA LEU A 27 -7.50 -1.06 3.21
C LEU A 27 -8.58 -1.11 4.31
N GLY A 28 -9.50 -0.16 4.27
CA GLY A 28 -10.50 0.03 5.33
C GLY A 28 -9.82 0.31 6.67
N ASN A 29 -10.04 -0.56 7.65
CA ASN A 29 -9.45 -0.50 8.99
C ASN A 29 -8.07 -1.17 9.12
N HIS A 30 -7.49 -1.65 8.02
CA HIS A 30 -6.17 -2.27 8.00
C HIS A 30 -5.13 -1.36 7.33
N ALA A 31 -3.93 -1.29 7.91
CA ALA A 31 -2.80 -0.56 7.35
C ALA A 31 -1.65 -1.53 7.05
N VAL A 32 -1.16 -1.53 5.82
CA VAL A 32 -0.03 -2.32 5.34
C VAL A 32 1.13 -1.39 5.13
N ARG A 33 2.26 -1.62 5.81
CA ARG A 33 3.49 -0.84 5.66
C ARG A 33 4.55 -1.72 5.03
N ARG A 34 5.30 -1.18 4.06
CA ARG A 34 6.46 -1.89 3.51
C ARG A 34 7.52 -1.95 4.61
N ASN A 35 7.83 -3.15 5.07
CA ASN A 35 8.92 -3.33 6.01
C ASN A 35 10.23 -3.19 5.24
N LEU A 36 10.83 -1.99 5.27
CA LEU A 36 12.17 -1.72 4.71
C LEU A 36 13.28 -2.34 5.58
N ASP A 37 12.97 -3.39 6.33
CA ASP A 37 13.92 -4.05 7.20
C ASP A 37 14.92 -4.85 6.36
N SER A 38 15.96 -4.15 5.93
CA SER A 38 17.20 -4.73 5.42
C SER A 38 18.06 -5.33 6.53
N SER A 39 17.51 -5.52 7.74
CA SER A 39 18.19 -6.24 8.80
C SER A 39 18.03 -7.74 8.54
N ASN A 40 18.91 -8.22 7.66
CA ASN A 40 19.46 -9.55 7.79
C ASN A 40 20.10 -9.62 9.19
N VAL A 41 19.28 -9.84 10.22
CA VAL A 41 19.73 -10.06 11.60
C VAL A 41 20.58 -11.33 11.52
N SER A 42 21.90 -11.10 11.53
CA SER A 42 22.92 -12.13 11.60
C SER A 42 23.06 -12.59 13.05
#